data_AF-A0A8T1WD49-F1
#
_entry.id   AF-A0A8T1WD49-F1
#
_cell.length_a   1.000
_cell.length_b   1.000
_cell.length_c   1.000
_cell.angle_alpha   90.00
_cell.angle_beta   90.00
_cell.angle_gamma   90.00
#
_symmetry.space_group_name_H-M   'P 1'
#
loop_
_entity.id
_entity.type
_entity.pdbx_description
1 polymer ?
#
loop_
_entity_poly.entity_id
_entity_poly.type
_entity_poly.pdbx_seq_one_letter_code
_entity_poly.pdbx_strand_id
1 'polypeptide(L)'
;MSSQVRALGALRRGALRLRRTPFPHGQNPLRLGSVQAAFPALGAPFSLDNRHFSTSDAVPPTLELTMADGQLTDVAAAVVGSGTVHEPWAVVQGVQSVLETVHTTTGLPWWATLLLSGVTLRAAIFPFYVFQIQAMQRLVRARPDFSKLYSAYKYARTFTPGSDHKGHLDAMLLGRQGVKAVMKKFNTRPIQTVMGSVAYIPIFILMSYSARDMVRSGNFAGFDSGGLLFWKNLMETDSTYTLPILAAVSTYGNLELSARTKSGLWTSLLQWGQYGTILAVPFLATLPQGVFFYWLGSSWSSMAQTVAMNNNDFRRRIGLKPRITETQSPAEAAAAMLGKAPPDATGGAAIVNTATTKSPQQ
;
A
#
# COMPACT_ATOMS: atom_id res chain seq x y z
N MET A 1 -52.96 25.22 27.35
CA MET A 1 -51.74 24.60 26.78
C MET A 1 -50.66 24.47 27.85
N SER A 2 -50.93 23.62 28.84
CA SER A 2 -50.24 23.66 30.16
C SER A 2 -50.15 22.27 30.79
N SER A 3 -49.76 21.26 30.00
CA SER A 3 -49.57 19.90 30.51
C SER A 3 -48.48 19.07 29.78
N GLN A 4 -47.71 19.66 28.87
CA GLN A 4 -46.61 18.92 28.18
C GLN A 4 -45.19 19.48 28.42
N VAL A 5 -45.04 20.64 29.08
CA VAL A 5 -43.71 21.19 29.41
C VAL A 5 -43.18 20.68 30.76
N ARG A 6 -44.00 19.98 31.55
CA ARG A 6 -43.59 19.45 32.87
C ARG A 6 -42.98 18.03 32.83
N ALA A 7 -42.99 17.37 31.67
CA ALA A 7 -42.46 16.00 31.50
C ALA A 7 -40.98 15.94 31.07
N LEU A 8 -40.39 17.06 30.62
CA LEU A 8 -38.99 17.11 30.13
C LEU A 8 -37.97 17.55 31.19
N GLY A 9 -38.40 17.88 32.41
CA GLY A 9 -37.52 18.24 33.53
C GLY A 9 -37.13 17.07 34.46
N ALA A 10 -37.83 15.93 34.38
CA ALA A 10 -37.70 14.83 35.34
C ALA A 10 -36.75 13.70 34.92
N LEU A 11 -36.32 13.65 33.65
CA LEU A 11 -35.41 12.62 33.13
C LEU A 11 -33.93 13.03 33.11
N ARG A 12 -33.58 14.25 33.58
CA ARG A 12 -32.20 14.76 33.63
C ARG A 12 -31.59 14.77 35.04
N ARG A 13 -32.22 14.13 36.03
CA ARG A 13 -31.73 14.07 37.44
C ARG A 13 -31.73 12.65 38.04
N GLY A 14 -31.49 11.62 37.22
CA GLY A 14 -31.54 10.21 37.65
C GLY A 14 -30.22 9.43 37.64
N ALA A 15 -29.09 9.98 37.18
CA ALA A 15 -27.85 9.21 36.99
C ALA A 15 -26.63 9.78 37.72
N LEU A 16 -26.85 10.42 38.86
CA LEU A 16 -25.79 10.93 39.75
C LEU A 16 -26.11 10.52 41.19
N ARG A 17 -25.70 9.29 41.55
CA ARG A 17 -25.17 8.85 42.86
C ARG A 17 -25.38 7.35 43.03
N LEU A 18 -24.43 6.76 43.78
CA LEU A 18 -24.30 5.38 44.27
C LEU A 18 -23.19 4.61 43.50
N ARG A 19 -22.16 4.04 44.11
CA ARG A 19 -21.69 3.99 45.50
C ARG A 19 -20.30 3.33 45.45
N ARG A 20 -19.30 3.87 46.15
CA ARG A 20 -18.02 3.18 46.40
C ARG A 20 -18.25 2.03 47.40
N THR A 21 -17.76 0.84 47.11
CA THR A 21 -17.54 -0.27 48.08
C THR A 21 -16.33 -1.12 47.64
N PRO A 22 -15.67 -1.83 48.58
CA PRO A 22 -14.22 -2.01 48.59
C PRO A 22 -13.72 -3.37 48.08
N PHE A 23 -12.43 -3.43 47.73
CA PHE A 23 -11.69 -4.65 47.44
C PHE A 23 -11.49 -5.52 48.70
N PRO A 24 -11.64 -6.85 48.62
CA PRO A 24 -11.05 -7.76 49.57
C PRO A 24 -9.80 -8.46 49.00
N HIS A 25 -8.76 -8.51 49.84
CA HIS A 25 -7.61 -9.41 49.69
C HIS A 25 -7.95 -10.80 50.25
N GLY A 26 -7.51 -11.85 49.55
CA GLY A 26 -7.54 -13.23 50.03
C GLY A 26 -6.86 -14.19 49.05
N GLN A 27 -5.67 -14.67 49.46
CA GLN A 27 -4.87 -15.76 48.88
C GLN A 27 -5.70 -17.09 48.92
N ASN A 28 -5.52 -18.18 48.15
CA ASN A 28 -4.35 -18.84 47.57
C ASN A 28 -4.84 -20.01 46.61
N PRO A 29 -4.02 -20.96 46.09
CA PRO A 29 -3.83 -21.23 44.66
C PRO A 29 -4.43 -22.57 44.14
N LEU A 30 -4.67 -22.68 42.81
CA LEU A 30 -4.76 -23.98 42.14
C LEU A 30 -4.15 -23.96 40.73
N ARG A 31 -3.19 -24.88 40.54
CA ARG A 31 -2.58 -25.32 39.28
C ARG A 31 -3.63 -25.92 38.34
N LEU A 32 -3.42 -25.82 37.02
CA LEU A 32 -3.01 -26.92 36.11
C LEU A 32 -3.27 -26.52 34.64
N GLY A 33 -2.35 -26.89 33.73
CA GLY A 33 -2.71 -27.13 32.33
C GLY A 33 -1.95 -26.34 31.26
N SER A 34 -0.63 -26.53 31.16
CA SER A 34 0.14 -26.23 29.95
C SER A 34 -0.25 -27.22 28.85
N VAL A 35 -0.93 -26.76 27.79
CA VAL A 35 -1.11 -27.54 26.56
C VAL A 35 -0.10 -27.05 25.54
N GLN A 36 0.85 -27.94 25.28
CA GLN A 36 1.90 -27.85 24.29
C GLN A 36 1.35 -28.37 22.96
N ALA A 37 1.46 -27.59 21.89
CA ALA A 37 1.18 -28.04 20.53
C ALA A 37 2.37 -27.69 19.61
N ALA A 38 3.13 -28.74 19.35
CA ALA A 38 4.17 -29.02 18.37
C ALA A 38 4.43 -28.01 17.23
N PHE A 39 5.69 -27.56 17.14
CA PHE A 39 6.38 -27.33 15.87
C PHE A 39 7.53 -28.35 15.77
N PRO A 40 7.73 -29.05 14.64
CA PRO A 40 8.81 -30.03 14.52
C PRO A 40 10.16 -29.29 14.43
N ALA A 41 11.05 -29.64 15.36
CA ALA A 41 12.46 -29.31 15.31
C ALA A 41 13.17 -30.23 14.31
N LEU A 42 13.82 -29.65 13.29
CA LEU A 42 14.94 -30.28 12.60
C LEU A 42 16.20 -29.57 13.08
N GLY A 43 16.80 -30.14 14.13
CA GLY A 43 18.14 -29.79 14.57
C GLY A 43 19.16 -30.72 13.89
N ALA A 44 20.19 -30.13 13.31
CA ALA A 44 21.51 -30.72 13.23
C ALA A 44 22.54 -29.60 13.53
N PRO A 45 23.61 -29.88 14.28
CA PRO A 45 24.50 -28.85 14.82
C PRO A 45 25.47 -28.32 13.76
N PHE A 46 25.60 -27.00 13.68
CA PHE A 46 26.68 -26.37 12.93
C PHE A 46 28.01 -26.63 13.63
N SER A 47 28.86 -27.42 13.00
CA SER A 47 30.26 -27.62 13.41
C SER A 47 31.09 -26.43 12.97
N LEU A 48 31.74 -25.77 13.94
CA LEU A 48 32.84 -24.82 13.73
C LEU A 48 34.14 -25.63 13.67
N ASP A 49 34.71 -25.75 12.46
CA ASP A 49 36.17 -25.81 12.20
C ASP A 49 36.38 -26.18 10.72
N ASN A 50 37.02 -25.33 9.90
CA ASN A 50 38.47 -25.28 9.82
C ASN A 50 38.94 -24.23 8.79
N ARG A 51 40.07 -23.62 9.11
CA ARG A 51 40.81 -22.62 8.33
C ARG A 51 41.42 -23.25 7.08
N HIS A 52 41.59 -22.48 6.01
CA HIS A 52 42.86 -22.40 5.27
C HIS A 52 42.95 -21.05 4.52
N PHE A 53 43.86 -20.21 5.00
CA PHE A 53 44.40 -19.06 4.29
C PHE A 53 45.29 -19.59 3.16
N SER A 54 45.10 -19.13 1.93
CA SER A 54 46.09 -19.26 0.86
C SER A 54 46.25 -17.90 0.20
N THR A 55 47.40 -17.28 0.49
CA THR A 55 47.95 -16.14 -0.23
C THR A 55 48.56 -16.63 -1.53
N SER A 56 48.21 -16.03 -2.66
CA SER A 56 49.08 -16.04 -3.85
C SER A 56 49.03 -14.71 -4.58
N ASP A 57 50.23 -14.32 -4.98
CA ASP A 57 50.69 -13.03 -5.45
C ASP A 57 50.09 -12.56 -6.79
N ALA A 58 50.17 -11.25 -6.97
CA ALA A 58 49.66 -10.42 -8.05
C ALA A 58 50.30 -10.65 -9.44
N VAL A 59 49.53 -10.39 -10.52
CA VAL A 59 49.85 -9.51 -11.69
C VAL A 59 48.50 -9.14 -12.37
N PRO A 60 48.23 -7.87 -12.75
CA PRO A 60 46.99 -7.48 -13.45
C PRO A 60 47.13 -7.61 -14.98
N PRO A 61 46.08 -8.01 -15.72
CA PRO A 61 46.02 -7.73 -17.15
C PRO A 61 45.06 -6.57 -17.46
N THR A 62 45.64 -5.64 -18.19
CA THR A 62 45.09 -4.54 -19.00
C THR A 62 43.66 -4.77 -19.52
N LEU A 63 42.82 -3.76 -19.29
CA LEU A 63 41.50 -3.58 -19.90
C LEU A 63 41.63 -3.34 -21.42
N GLU A 64 41.18 -4.30 -22.23
CA GLU A 64 40.68 -3.99 -23.57
C GLU A 64 39.14 -3.81 -23.50
N LEU A 65 38.71 -2.59 -23.79
CA LEU A 65 37.31 -2.22 -23.96
C LEU A 65 36.82 -2.68 -25.33
N THR A 66 36.22 -3.86 -25.37
CA THR A 66 35.40 -4.29 -26.50
C THR A 66 34.02 -4.65 -25.95
N MET A 67 33.15 -3.63 -25.83
CA MET A 67 31.73 -3.87 -25.55
C MET A 67 31.12 -4.55 -26.78
N ALA A 68 30.89 -5.85 -26.70
CA ALA A 68 30.14 -6.60 -27.70
C ALA A 68 28.64 -6.49 -27.42
N ASP A 69 27.86 -6.10 -28.43
CA ASP A 69 26.40 -5.91 -28.43
C ASP A 69 25.56 -7.15 -28.04
N GLY A 70 26.19 -8.26 -27.63
CA GLY A 70 25.55 -9.53 -27.31
C GLY A 70 25.23 -9.79 -25.83
N GLN A 71 25.89 -9.11 -24.88
CA GLN A 71 25.68 -9.42 -23.45
C GLN A 71 24.28 -9.05 -22.94
N LEU A 72 23.67 -7.99 -23.48
CA LEU A 72 22.32 -7.57 -23.11
C LEU A 72 21.25 -8.55 -23.62
N THR A 73 21.46 -9.14 -24.79
CA THR A 73 20.58 -10.16 -25.37
C THR A 73 20.73 -11.52 -24.68
N ASP A 74 21.93 -11.90 -24.26
CA ASP A 74 22.16 -13.16 -23.54
C ASP A 74 21.61 -13.14 -22.11
N VAL A 75 21.69 -11.98 -21.43
CA VAL A 75 21.08 -11.82 -20.10
C VAL A 75 19.54 -11.82 -20.19
N ALA A 76 18.98 -11.16 -21.22
CA ALA A 76 17.55 -11.24 -21.49
C ALA A 76 17.12 -12.66 -21.87
N ALA A 77 17.93 -13.39 -22.65
CA ALA A 77 17.68 -14.78 -23.01
C ALA A 77 17.87 -15.75 -21.83
N ALA A 78 18.74 -15.46 -20.87
CA ALA A 78 18.86 -16.25 -19.64
C ALA A 78 17.62 -16.09 -18.75
N VAL A 79 17.08 -14.86 -18.64
CA VAL A 79 15.84 -14.57 -17.89
C VAL A 79 14.59 -15.11 -18.59
N VAL A 80 14.56 -15.13 -19.93
CA VAL A 80 13.42 -15.62 -20.73
C VAL A 80 13.51 -17.13 -21.00
N GLY A 81 14.72 -17.68 -21.09
CA GLY A 81 15.02 -19.10 -21.33
C GLY A 81 14.95 -19.96 -20.08
N SER A 82 15.01 -19.39 -18.87
CA SER A 82 14.81 -20.08 -17.59
C SER A 82 13.33 -20.40 -17.27
N GLY A 83 12.52 -20.64 -18.31
CA GLY A 83 11.10 -20.96 -18.22
C GLY A 83 10.80 -22.41 -17.84
N THR A 84 11.77 -23.17 -17.33
CA THR A 84 11.52 -24.45 -16.67
C THR A 84 11.40 -24.21 -15.17
N VAL A 85 10.21 -24.46 -14.64
CA VAL A 85 9.73 -24.17 -13.28
C VAL A 85 10.47 -24.97 -12.17
N HIS A 86 11.69 -25.44 -12.41
CA HIS A 86 12.32 -26.45 -11.56
C HIS A 86 13.22 -25.94 -10.44
N GLU A 87 13.64 -24.67 -10.40
CA GLU A 87 14.50 -24.19 -9.30
C GLU A 87 14.20 -22.71 -8.97
N PRO A 88 13.49 -22.40 -7.87
CA PRO A 88 13.25 -21.03 -7.40
C PRO A 88 14.53 -20.20 -7.23
N TRP A 89 15.68 -20.86 -7.01
CA TRP A 89 16.97 -20.21 -6.90
C TRP A 89 17.49 -19.65 -8.23
N ALA A 90 17.08 -20.19 -9.38
CA ALA A 90 17.59 -19.75 -10.69
C ALA A 90 17.19 -18.30 -10.99
N VAL A 91 15.96 -17.92 -10.61
CA VAL A 91 15.47 -16.54 -10.78
C VAL A 91 16.22 -15.58 -9.86
N VAL A 92 16.54 -16.01 -8.63
CA VAL A 92 17.36 -15.22 -7.70
C VAL A 92 18.76 -15.01 -8.28
N GLN A 93 19.43 -16.07 -8.73
CA GLN A 93 20.75 -15.97 -9.35
C GLN A 93 20.74 -15.06 -10.58
N GLY A 94 19.72 -15.16 -11.44
CA GLY A 94 19.59 -14.25 -12.59
C GLY A 94 19.52 -12.78 -12.18
N VAL A 95 18.74 -12.45 -11.15
CA VAL A 95 18.68 -11.08 -10.60
C VAL A 95 20.03 -10.65 -10.03
N GLN A 96 20.72 -11.53 -9.30
CA GLN A 96 22.03 -11.25 -8.72
C GLN A 96 23.09 -11.01 -9.79
N SER A 97 23.12 -11.82 -10.85
CA SER A 97 24.02 -11.66 -12.00
C SER A 97 23.77 -10.36 -12.74
N VAL A 98 22.50 -9.94 -12.91
CA VAL A 98 22.18 -8.64 -13.51
C VAL A 98 22.72 -7.50 -12.67
N LEU A 99 22.52 -7.54 -11.35
CA LEU A 99 23.02 -6.52 -10.42
C LEU A 99 24.55 -6.45 -10.41
N GLU A 100 25.22 -7.60 -10.41
CA GLU A 100 26.67 -7.69 -10.49
C GLU A 100 27.20 -7.17 -11.83
N THR A 101 26.55 -7.52 -12.93
CA THR A 101 26.91 -7.02 -14.26
C THR A 101 26.78 -5.50 -14.31
N VAL A 102 25.70 -4.93 -13.76
CA VAL A 102 25.53 -3.47 -13.68
C VAL A 102 26.63 -2.85 -12.81
N HIS A 103 26.93 -3.44 -11.65
CA HIS A 103 28.00 -2.96 -10.76
C HIS A 103 29.37 -2.94 -11.46
N THR A 104 29.75 -4.04 -12.10
CA THR A 104 31.06 -4.21 -12.74
C THR A 104 31.20 -3.38 -14.03
N THR A 105 30.15 -3.29 -14.85
CA THR A 105 30.19 -2.51 -16.10
C THR A 105 30.12 -1.01 -15.89
N THR A 106 29.35 -0.54 -14.90
CA THR A 106 29.23 0.90 -14.62
C THR A 106 30.28 1.43 -13.65
N GLY A 107 30.90 0.54 -12.86
CA GLY A 107 31.81 0.92 -11.78
C GLY A 107 31.13 1.63 -10.60
N LEU A 108 29.79 1.62 -10.54
CA LEU A 108 29.04 2.26 -9.46
C LEU A 108 29.26 1.52 -8.14
N PRO A 109 29.38 2.21 -7.00
CA PRO A 109 29.45 1.55 -5.70
C PRO A 109 28.14 0.79 -5.38
N TRP A 110 28.24 -0.30 -4.61
CA TRP A 110 27.11 -1.19 -4.32
C TRP A 110 25.87 -0.49 -3.76
N TRP A 111 26.04 0.51 -2.88
CA TRP A 111 24.90 1.27 -2.36
C TRP A 111 24.09 1.95 -3.48
N ALA A 112 24.78 2.47 -4.50
CA ALA A 112 24.16 3.16 -5.63
C ALA A 112 23.50 2.16 -6.58
N THR A 113 24.18 1.04 -6.88
CA THR A 113 23.62 -0.05 -7.69
C THR A 113 22.32 -0.58 -7.09
N LEU A 114 22.31 -0.86 -5.78
CA LEU A 114 21.12 -1.32 -5.07
C LEU A 114 20.01 -0.26 -5.07
N LEU A 115 20.32 1.00 -4.76
CA LEU A 115 19.33 2.07 -4.76
C LEU A 115 18.71 2.27 -6.16
N LEU A 116 19.54 2.38 -7.19
CA LEU A 116 19.09 2.60 -8.56
C LEU A 116 18.29 1.42 -9.09
N SER A 117 18.63 0.18 -8.70
CA SER A 117 17.85 -0.99 -9.11
C SER A 117 16.38 -0.90 -8.66
N GLY A 118 16.12 -0.37 -7.46
CA GLY A 118 14.76 -0.12 -6.97
C GLY A 118 14.02 0.93 -7.80
N VAL A 119 14.72 1.98 -8.23
CA VAL A 119 14.17 3.04 -9.09
C VAL A 119 13.86 2.48 -10.49
N THR A 120 14.79 1.76 -11.10
CA THR A 120 14.65 1.14 -12.42
C THR A 120 13.51 0.14 -12.43
N LEU A 121 13.40 -0.70 -11.40
CA LEU A 121 12.29 -1.65 -11.28
C LEU A 121 10.94 -0.94 -11.26
N ARG A 122 10.83 0.19 -10.55
CA ARG A 122 9.59 0.97 -10.56
C ARG A 122 9.30 1.65 -11.88
N ALA A 123 10.31 2.15 -12.57
CA ALA A 123 10.16 2.66 -13.92
C ALA A 123 9.66 1.56 -14.88
N ALA A 124 10.22 0.35 -14.79
CA ALA A 124 9.82 -0.79 -15.63
C ALA A 124 8.37 -1.23 -15.40
N ILE A 125 7.86 -1.17 -14.16
CA ILE A 125 6.48 -1.57 -13.81
C ILE A 125 5.47 -0.43 -14.00
N PHE A 126 5.94 0.80 -14.18
CA PHE A 126 5.09 1.98 -14.40
C PHE A 126 3.95 1.79 -15.44
N PRO A 127 4.15 1.20 -16.63
CA PRO A 127 3.06 0.96 -17.59
C PRO A 127 1.93 0.08 -17.02
N PHE A 128 2.25 -0.96 -16.24
CA PHE A 128 1.24 -1.79 -15.58
C PHE A 128 0.43 -1.00 -14.55
N TYR A 129 1.08 -0.05 -13.87
CA TYR A 129 0.40 0.86 -12.95
C TYR A 129 -0.52 1.85 -13.67
N VAL A 130 -0.11 2.39 -14.82
CA VAL A 130 -0.97 3.24 -15.67
C VAL A 130 -2.20 2.46 -16.12
N PHE A 131 -2.01 1.23 -16.59
CA PHE A 131 -3.11 0.32 -16.96
C PHE A 131 -4.06 0.05 -15.78
N GLN A 132 -3.51 -0.14 -14.57
CA GLN A 132 -4.29 -0.30 -13.35
C GLN A 132 -5.20 0.91 -13.10
N ILE A 133 -4.68 2.12 -13.26
CA ILE A 133 -5.45 3.35 -13.06
C ILE A 133 -6.56 3.50 -14.10
N GLN A 134 -6.29 3.18 -15.37
CA GLN A 134 -7.31 3.22 -16.42
C GLN A 134 -8.45 2.22 -16.13
N ALA A 135 -8.13 1.02 -15.66
CA ALA A 135 -9.12 0.05 -15.20
C ALA A 135 -9.93 0.58 -14.01
N MET A 136 -9.26 1.20 -13.03
CA MET A 136 -9.93 1.81 -11.88
C MET A 136 -10.86 2.96 -12.30
N GLN A 137 -10.48 3.79 -13.27
CA GLN A 137 -11.33 4.86 -13.78
C GLN A 137 -12.61 4.32 -14.44
N ARG A 138 -12.53 3.20 -15.15
CA ARG A 138 -13.70 2.51 -15.71
C ARG A 138 -14.60 1.96 -14.60
N LEU A 139 -14.01 1.41 -13.54
CA LEU A 139 -14.75 0.97 -12.36
C LEU A 139 -15.46 2.12 -11.63
N VAL A 140 -14.82 3.28 -11.49
CA VAL A 140 -15.45 4.47 -10.89
C VAL A 140 -16.68 4.91 -11.68
N ARG A 141 -16.63 4.86 -13.02
CA ARG A 141 -17.81 5.16 -13.87
C ARG A 141 -18.92 4.12 -13.74
N ALA A 142 -18.58 2.89 -13.39
CA ALA A 142 -19.54 1.80 -13.18
C ALA A 142 -20.22 1.84 -11.80
N ARG A 143 -19.72 2.65 -10.84
CA ARG A 143 -20.28 2.78 -9.49
C ARG A 143 -21.81 2.97 -9.43
N PRO A 144 -22.46 3.85 -10.21
CA PRO A 144 -23.91 4.00 -10.17
C PRO A 144 -24.66 2.72 -10.59
N ASP A 145 -24.16 2.00 -11.60
CA ASP A 145 -24.76 0.73 -12.05
C ASP A 145 -24.62 -0.35 -10.97
N PHE A 146 -23.47 -0.40 -10.29
CA PHE A 146 -23.30 -1.28 -9.12
C PHE A 146 -24.23 -0.92 -7.96
N SER A 147 -24.46 0.37 -7.71
CA SER A 147 -25.37 0.83 -6.66
C SER A 147 -26.82 0.40 -6.96
N LYS A 148 -27.28 0.59 -8.20
CA LYS A 148 -28.61 0.14 -8.65
C LYS A 148 -28.79 -1.38 -8.57
N LEU A 149 -27.78 -2.12 -9.01
CA LEU A 149 -27.79 -3.58 -8.91
C LEU A 149 -27.85 -4.04 -7.44
N TYR A 150 -27.07 -3.40 -6.57
CA TYR A 150 -27.06 -3.72 -5.14
C TYR A 150 -28.40 -3.41 -4.47
N SER A 151 -29.05 -2.28 -4.79
CA SER A 151 -30.37 -1.96 -4.27
C SER A 151 -31.44 -2.94 -4.75
N ALA A 152 -31.41 -3.34 -6.03
CA ALA A 152 -32.33 -4.35 -6.58
C ALA A 152 -32.13 -5.72 -5.93
N TYR A 153 -30.88 -6.15 -5.74
CA TYR A 153 -30.55 -7.39 -5.03
C TYR A 153 -31.03 -7.37 -3.57
N LYS A 154 -30.80 -6.25 -2.86
CA LYS A 154 -31.24 -6.09 -1.47
C LYS A 154 -32.77 -6.11 -1.38
N TYR A 155 -33.46 -5.43 -2.29
CA TYR A 155 -34.92 -5.45 -2.39
C TYR A 155 -35.45 -6.85 -2.68
N ALA A 156 -34.89 -7.59 -3.63
CA ALA A 156 -35.31 -8.97 -3.89
C ALA A 156 -35.15 -9.86 -2.64
N ARG A 157 -34.05 -9.69 -1.90
CA ARG A 157 -33.78 -10.44 -0.66
C ARG A 157 -34.71 -10.11 0.50
N THR A 158 -35.34 -8.94 0.55
CA THR A 158 -36.29 -8.64 1.64
C THR A 158 -37.59 -9.42 1.52
N PHE A 159 -37.91 -9.94 0.33
CA PHE A 159 -39.11 -10.75 0.10
C PHE A 159 -38.85 -12.26 0.08
N THR A 160 -37.60 -12.70 0.21
CA THR A 160 -37.24 -14.12 0.29
C THR A 160 -37.36 -14.62 1.74
N PRO A 161 -38.20 -15.63 2.04
CA PRO A 161 -38.28 -16.21 3.39
C PRO A 161 -36.93 -16.79 3.82
N GLY A 162 -36.55 -16.60 5.09
CA GLY A 162 -35.24 -17.06 5.62
C GLY A 162 -35.03 -18.58 5.58
N SER A 163 -36.11 -19.35 5.43
CA SER A 163 -36.12 -20.81 5.31
C SER A 163 -35.88 -21.33 3.88
N ASP A 164 -35.94 -20.47 2.86
CA ASP A 164 -35.68 -20.87 1.47
C ASP A 164 -34.20 -20.71 1.11
N HIS A 165 -33.44 -21.78 1.36
CA HIS A 165 -32.02 -21.83 1.03
C HIS A 165 -31.75 -21.72 -0.48
N LYS A 166 -32.65 -22.28 -1.31
CA LYS A 166 -32.47 -22.29 -2.78
C LYS A 166 -32.71 -20.89 -3.35
N GLY A 167 -33.76 -20.20 -2.94
CA GLY A 167 -34.02 -18.82 -3.35
C GLY A 167 -32.89 -17.85 -2.96
N HIS A 168 -32.23 -18.10 -1.82
CA HIS A 168 -31.06 -17.31 -1.42
C HIS A 168 -29.84 -17.53 -2.34
N LEU A 169 -29.58 -18.78 -2.71
CA LEU A 169 -28.50 -19.14 -3.61
C LEU A 169 -28.75 -18.57 -5.02
N ASP A 170 -29.99 -18.66 -5.53
CA ASP A 170 -30.36 -18.12 -6.83
C ASP A 170 -30.23 -16.59 -6.85
N ALA A 171 -30.68 -15.90 -5.81
CA ALA A 171 -30.50 -14.45 -5.68
C ALA A 171 -29.00 -14.06 -5.66
N MET A 172 -28.17 -14.82 -4.95
CA MET A 172 -26.72 -14.59 -4.91
C MET A 172 -26.06 -14.84 -6.26
N LEU A 173 -26.48 -15.88 -6.97
CA LEU A 173 -25.97 -16.23 -8.30
C LEU A 173 -26.38 -15.18 -9.34
N LEU A 174 -27.62 -14.71 -9.29
CA LEU A 174 -28.12 -13.60 -10.10
C LEU A 174 -27.35 -12.30 -9.79
N GLY A 175 -27.08 -12.01 -8.52
CA GLY A 175 -26.26 -10.88 -8.12
C GLY A 175 -24.84 -10.94 -8.70
N ARG A 176 -24.20 -12.13 -8.65
CA ARG A 176 -22.89 -12.36 -9.28
C ARG A 176 -22.94 -12.18 -10.80
N GLN A 177 -23.98 -12.68 -11.47
CA GLN A 177 -24.18 -12.49 -12.90
C GLN A 177 -24.36 -11.01 -13.26
N GLY A 178 -25.15 -10.27 -12.46
CA GLY A 178 -25.31 -8.82 -12.61
C GLY A 178 -23.99 -8.06 -12.47
N VAL A 179 -23.18 -8.40 -11.46
CA VAL A 179 -21.86 -7.78 -11.28
C VAL A 179 -20.97 -8.05 -12.49
N LYS A 180 -20.98 -9.30 -12.99
CA LYS A 180 -20.23 -9.69 -14.20
C LYS A 180 -20.73 -8.95 -15.44
N ALA A 181 -22.04 -8.74 -15.58
CA ALA A 181 -22.64 -8.00 -16.68
C ALA A 181 -22.25 -6.51 -16.67
N VAL A 182 -22.29 -5.86 -15.51
CA VAL A 182 -21.82 -4.47 -15.34
C VAL A 182 -20.33 -4.38 -15.66
N MET A 183 -19.50 -5.29 -15.13
CA MET A 183 -18.07 -5.33 -15.45
C MET A 183 -17.81 -5.51 -16.96
N LYS A 184 -18.59 -6.36 -17.65
CA LYS A 184 -18.50 -6.56 -19.11
C LYS A 184 -18.90 -5.30 -19.87
N LYS A 185 -19.97 -4.60 -19.46
CA LYS A 185 -20.42 -3.33 -20.04
C LYS A 185 -19.33 -2.26 -20.03
N PHE A 186 -18.57 -2.17 -18.93
CA PHE A 186 -17.44 -1.23 -18.80
C PHE A 186 -16.09 -1.83 -19.22
N ASN A 187 -16.08 -3.02 -19.85
CA ASN A 187 -14.90 -3.75 -20.31
C ASN A 187 -13.78 -3.86 -19.24
N THR A 188 -14.15 -4.03 -17.97
CA THR A 188 -13.21 -4.01 -16.85
C THR A 188 -13.22 -5.34 -16.11
N ARG A 189 -12.05 -5.87 -15.78
CA ARG A 189 -11.91 -7.05 -14.91
C ARG A 189 -11.38 -6.64 -13.54
N PRO A 190 -11.81 -7.28 -12.44
CA PRO A 190 -11.33 -6.95 -11.09
C PRO A 190 -9.81 -6.97 -10.98
N ILE A 191 -9.15 -7.98 -11.59
CA ILE A 191 -7.69 -8.10 -11.56
C ILE A 191 -6.98 -6.90 -12.20
N GLN A 192 -7.57 -6.27 -13.23
CA GLN A 192 -6.98 -5.10 -13.87
C GLN A 192 -6.92 -3.91 -12.91
N THR A 193 -7.85 -3.81 -11.95
CA THR A 193 -7.91 -2.70 -10.97
C THR A 193 -6.84 -2.79 -9.87
N VAL A 194 -6.18 -3.94 -9.76
CA VAL A 194 -5.10 -4.22 -8.80
C VAL A 194 -3.80 -4.69 -9.47
N MET A 195 -3.74 -4.65 -10.81
CA MET A 195 -2.66 -5.25 -11.61
C MET A 195 -1.26 -4.77 -11.21
N GLY A 196 -1.08 -3.46 -10.99
CA GLY A 196 0.21 -2.91 -10.61
C GLY A 196 0.70 -3.44 -9.25
N SER A 197 -0.20 -3.63 -8.28
CA SER A 197 0.16 -4.26 -6.99
C SER A 197 0.48 -5.74 -7.14
N VAL A 198 -0.32 -6.47 -7.93
CA VAL A 198 -0.12 -7.90 -8.18
C VAL A 198 1.20 -8.17 -8.92
N ALA A 199 1.57 -7.30 -9.87
CA ALA A 199 2.84 -7.39 -10.57
C ALA A 199 4.03 -7.00 -9.67
N TYR A 200 3.90 -5.92 -8.89
CA TYR A 200 5.02 -5.36 -8.14
C TYR A 200 5.39 -6.15 -6.88
N ILE A 201 4.42 -6.64 -6.09
CA ILE A 201 4.69 -7.27 -4.79
C ILE A 201 5.64 -8.49 -4.92
N PRO A 202 5.41 -9.46 -5.83
CA PRO A 202 6.30 -10.60 -5.99
C PRO A 202 7.72 -10.18 -6.41
N ILE A 203 7.83 -9.21 -7.32
CA ILE A 203 9.14 -8.75 -7.81
C ILE A 203 9.88 -7.98 -6.71
N PHE A 204 9.18 -7.18 -5.91
CA PHE A 204 9.77 -6.50 -4.76
C PHE A 204 10.29 -7.51 -3.72
N ILE A 205 9.54 -8.58 -3.42
CA ILE A 205 9.97 -9.64 -2.50
C ILE A 205 11.19 -10.36 -3.05
N LEU A 206 11.14 -10.79 -4.31
CA LEU A 206 12.25 -11.45 -5.01
C LEU A 206 13.52 -10.60 -4.95
N MET A 207 13.42 -9.32 -5.28
CA MET A 207 14.55 -8.40 -5.30
C MET A 207 15.07 -8.08 -3.90
N SER A 208 14.18 -7.91 -2.91
CA SER A 208 14.58 -7.71 -1.50
C SER A 208 15.34 -8.93 -0.96
N TYR A 209 14.85 -10.13 -1.29
CA TYR A 209 15.51 -11.38 -0.93
C TYR A 209 16.87 -11.48 -1.63
N SER A 210 16.92 -11.24 -2.95
CA SER A 210 18.15 -11.29 -3.73
C SER A 210 19.21 -10.33 -3.19
N ALA A 211 18.84 -9.07 -2.91
CA ALA A 211 19.74 -8.08 -2.32
C ALA A 211 20.24 -8.52 -0.93
N ARG A 212 19.36 -9.06 -0.08
CA ARG A 212 19.76 -9.57 1.23
C ARG A 212 20.71 -10.76 1.11
N ASP A 213 20.45 -11.66 0.18
CA ASP A 213 21.27 -12.84 -0.05
C ASP A 213 22.64 -12.47 -0.62
N MET A 214 22.74 -11.53 -1.57
CA MET A 214 24.02 -11.00 -2.06
C MET A 214 24.86 -10.42 -0.93
N VAL A 215 24.24 -9.61 -0.06
CA VAL A 215 24.93 -8.96 1.05
C VAL A 215 25.39 -9.96 2.12
N ARG A 216 24.69 -11.09 2.30
CA ARG A 216 25.01 -12.07 3.35
C ARG A 216 25.85 -13.26 2.88
N SER A 217 25.77 -13.61 1.60
CA SER A 217 26.45 -14.79 1.04
C SER A 217 27.96 -14.62 1.00
N GLY A 218 28.47 -13.39 0.88
CA GLY A 218 29.91 -13.13 0.71
C GLY A 218 30.45 -13.57 -0.65
N ASN A 219 29.59 -14.02 -1.57
CA ASN A 219 29.98 -14.46 -2.91
C ASN A 219 30.30 -13.29 -3.85
N PHE A 220 29.92 -12.07 -3.48
CA PHE A 220 30.07 -10.87 -4.28
C PHE A 220 31.09 -9.94 -3.61
N ALA A 221 32.15 -9.59 -4.35
CA ALA A 221 33.20 -8.73 -3.83
C ALA A 221 32.73 -7.27 -3.69
N GLY A 222 33.32 -6.53 -2.74
CA GLY A 222 33.14 -5.08 -2.60
C GLY A 222 31.97 -4.64 -1.73
N PHE A 223 31.15 -5.54 -1.17
CA PHE A 223 30.10 -5.15 -0.23
C PHE A 223 30.63 -4.62 1.12
N ASP A 224 31.86 -4.98 1.48
CA ASP A 224 32.58 -4.53 2.67
C ASP A 224 33.05 -3.06 2.60
N SER A 225 33.21 -2.53 1.38
CA SER A 225 33.77 -1.19 1.12
C SER A 225 32.89 -0.33 0.19
N GLY A 226 31.87 -0.91 -0.45
CA GLY A 226 31.02 -0.30 -1.46
C GLY A 226 29.85 0.51 -0.92
N GLY A 227 29.92 0.95 0.34
CA GLY A 227 28.86 1.70 1.00
C GLY A 227 28.95 3.23 0.86
N LEU A 228 28.07 3.95 1.57
CA LEU A 228 27.88 5.41 1.45
C LEU A 228 28.24 6.13 2.75
N LEU A 229 29.00 7.23 2.67
CA LEU A 229 29.38 8.06 3.82
C LEU A 229 30.01 7.23 4.94
N PHE A 230 29.37 7.13 6.11
CA PHE A 230 29.80 6.34 7.27
C PHE A 230 29.23 4.91 7.29
N TRP A 231 28.32 4.57 6.39
CA TRP A 231 27.87 3.19 6.13
C TRP A 231 28.81 2.55 5.11
N LYS A 232 30.05 2.23 5.49
CA LYS A 232 31.07 1.69 4.58
C LYS A 232 30.85 0.21 4.27
N ASN A 233 30.67 -0.59 5.32
CA ASN A 233 30.46 -2.02 5.22
C ASN A 233 28.97 -2.35 5.14
N LEU A 234 28.51 -2.68 3.94
CA LEU A 234 27.10 -2.97 3.70
C LEU A 234 26.63 -4.31 4.29
N MET A 235 27.57 -5.17 4.69
CA MET A 235 27.30 -6.48 5.28
C MET A 235 26.94 -6.39 6.77
N GLU A 236 27.38 -5.32 7.43
CA GLU A 236 27.11 -5.06 8.84
C GLU A 236 25.72 -4.47 9.05
N THR A 237 25.23 -4.53 10.29
CA THR A 237 24.02 -3.80 10.69
C THR A 237 24.33 -2.32 10.88
N ASP A 238 23.32 -1.46 10.78
CA ASP A 238 23.49 -0.02 10.99
C ASP A 238 23.58 0.31 12.49
N SER A 239 24.78 0.67 12.96
CA SER A 239 25.01 1.07 14.36
C SER A 239 24.34 2.40 14.73
N THR A 240 24.02 3.24 13.75
CA THR A 240 23.36 4.54 13.98
C THR A 240 21.84 4.44 14.02
N TYR A 241 21.27 3.28 13.65
CA TYR A 241 19.83 3.04 13.46
C TYR A 241 19.12 3.97 12.45
N THR A 242 19.87 4.79 11.73
CA THR A 242 19.35 5.78 10.78
C THR A 242 18.67 5.10 9.59
N LEU A 243 19.32 4.10 8.97
CA LEU A 243 18.79 3.37 7.81
C LEU A 243 17.50 2.59 8.15
N PRO A 244 17.42 1.81 9.26
CA PRO A 244 16.17 1.21 9.71
C PRO A 244 15.04 2.23 9.92
N ILE A 245 15.32 3.35 10.60
CA ILE A 245 14.32 4.40 10.85
C ILE A 245 13.87 5.03 9.53
N LEU A 246 14.81 5.35 8.63
CA LEU A 246 14.53 5.96 7.34
C LEU A 246 13.70 5.05 6.44
N ALA A 247 13.99 3.74 6.44
CA ALA A 247 13.20 2.74 5.72
C ALA A 247 11.78 2.61 6.29
N ALA A 248 11.63 2.62 7.61
CA ALA A 248 10.33 2.59 8.28
C ALA A 248 9.51 3.86 7.96
N VAL A 249 10.10 5.05 8.07
CA VAL A 249 9.47 6.33 7.72
C VAL A 249 9.07 6.36 6.24
N SER A 250 9.95 5.89 5.34
CA SER A 250 9.66 5.86 3.90
C SER A 250 8.52 4.90 3.56
N THR A 251 8.43 3.76 4.25
CA THR A 251 7.34 2.79 4.08
C THR A 251 6.04 3.33 4.66
N TYR A 252 6.09 3.95 5.85
CA TYR A 252 4.96 4.64 6.46
C TYR A 252 4.40 5.73 5.52
N GLY A 253 5.28 6.55 4.93
CA GLY A 253 4.91 7.59 3.96
C GLY A 253 4.20 7.03 2.73
N ASN A 254 4.67 5.91 2.18
CA ASN A 254 4.00 5.22 1.08
C ASN A 254 2.59 4.73 1.48
N LEU A 255 2.43 4.18 2.68
CA LEU A 255 1.14 3.72 3.19
C LEU A 255 0.18 4.88 3.44
N GLU A 256 0.65 5.97 4.03
CA GLU A 256 -0.12 7.20 4.27
C GLU A 256 -0.64 7.78 2.96
N LEU A 257 0.26 7.94 1.98
CA LEU A 257 -0.11 8.46 0.67
C LEU A 257 -1.09 7.55 -0.06
N SER A 258 -0.95 6.22 0.10
CA SER A 258 -1.89 5.25 -0.43
C SER A 258 -3.25 5.34 0.25
N ALA A 259 -3.29 5.48 1.58
CA ALA A 259 -4.52 5.51 2.38
C ALA A 259 -5.44 6.67 1.98
N ARG A 260 -4.88 7.84 1.64
CA ARG A 260 -5.60 9.01 1.13
C ARG A 260 -6.40 8.76 -0.16
N THR A 261 -6.09 7.69 -0.87
CA THR A 261 -6.72 7.35 -2.16
C THR A 261 -7.70 6.19 -2.07
N LYS A 262 -7.75 5.52 -0.92
CA LYS A 262 -8.55 4.32 -0.69
C LYS A 262 -9.70 4.64 0.28
N SER A 263 -10.67 3.75 0.37
CA SER A 263 -11.83 3.89 1.24
C SER A 263 -12.23 2.56 1.88
N GLY A 264 -12.90 2.62 3.03
CA GLY A 264 -13.43 1.45 3.73
C GLY A 264 -12.33 0.55 4.29
N LEU A 265 -12.50 -0.77 4.16
CA LEU A 265 -11.58 -1.79 4.69
C LEU A 265 -10.11 -1.57 4.26
N TRP A 266 -9.90 -1.04 3.05
CA TRP A 266 -8.55 -0.76 2.54
C TRP A 266 -7.83 0.34 3.32
N THR A 267 -8.54 1.38 3.76
CA THR A 267 -7.94 2.46 4.56
C THR A 267 -7.53 1.92 5.93
N SER A 268 -8.41 1.15 6.57
CA SER A 268 -8.10 0.52 7.86
C SER A 268 -6.91 -0.44 7.75
N LEU A 269 -6.84 -1.26 6.71
CA LEU A 269 -5.72 -2.17 6.47
C LEU A 269 -4.38 -1.41 6.31
N LEU A 270 -4.38 -0.32 5.55
CA LEU A 270 -3.18 0.51 5.35
C LEU A 270 -2.75 1.20 6.66
N GLN A 271 -3.71 1.65 7.49
CA GLN A 271 -3.45 2.20 8.81
C GLN A 271 -2.86 1.17 9.78
N TRP A 272 -3.37 -0.07 9.77
CA TRP A 272 -2.73 -1.16 10.51
C TRP A 272 -1.31 -1.43 10.03
N GLY A 273 -1.07 -1.36 8.71
CA GLY A 273 0.27 -1.44 8.13
C GLY A 273 1.21 -0.33 8.61
N GLN A 274 0.69 0.88 8.84
CA GLN A 274 1.46 2.02 9.37
C GLN A 274 1.95 1.74 10.80
N TYR A 275 1.09 1.19 11.67
CA TYR A 275 1.53 0.75 13.00
C TYR A 275 2.53 -0.40 12.91
N GLY A 276 2.30 -1.35 11.98
CA GLY A 276 3.22 -2.45 11.72
C GLY A 276 4.62 -1.99 11.31
N THR A 277 4.73 -0.88 10.58
CA THR A 277 6.04 -0.33 10.18
C THR A 277 6.83 0.23 11.36
N ILE A 278 6.15 0.87 12.31
CA ILE A 278 6.77 1.38 13.54
C ILE A 278 7.20 0.21 14.44
N LEU A 279 6.34 -0.77 14.62
CA LEU A 279 6.63 -1.96 15.45
C LEU A 279 7.73 -2.84 14.87
N ALA A 280 7.95 -2.81 13.55
CA ALA A 280 8.98 -3.59 12.88
C ALA A 280 10.40 -3.01 13.02
N VAL A 281 10.58 -1.76 13.50
CA VAL A 281 11.90 -1.10 13.56
C VAL A 281 12.98 -1.93 14.30
N PRO A 282 12.72 -2.55 15.46
CA PRO A 282 13.72 -3.38 16.13
C PRO A 282 14.15 -4.59 15.30
N PHE A 283 13.22 -5.19 14.55
CA PHE A 283 13.54 -6.27 13.63
C PHE A 283 14.34 -5.75 12.43
N LEU A 284 13.95 -4.61 11.86
CA LEU A 284 14.69 -3.98 10.75
C LEU A 284 16.14 -3.69 11.16
N ALA A 285 16.38 -3.23 12.39
CA ALA A 285 17.73 -2.96 12.89
C ALA A 285 18.69 -4.18 12.86
N THR A 286 18.18 -5.41 12.73
CA THR A 286 18.99 -6.63 12.57
C THR A 286 19.41 -6.90 11.12
N LEU A 287 18.89 -6.14 10.16
CA LEU A 287 19.20 -6.31 8.74
C LEU A 287 20.52 -5.62 8.37
N PRO A 288 21.28 -6.20 7.41
CA PRO A 288 22.46 -5.54 6.87
C PRO A 288 22.15 -4.20 6.21
N GLN A 289 23.10 -3.26 6.30
CA GLN A 289 23.02 -1.91 5.73
C GLN A 289 22.64 -1.92 4.23
N GLY A 290 23.21 -2.85 3.45
CA GLY A 290 22.97 -2.97 2.02
C GLY A 290 21.49 -3.12 1.63
N VAL A 291 20.72 -3.89 2.41
CA VAL A 291 19.29 -4.14 2.14
C VAL A 291 18.48 -2.84 2.13
N PHE A 292 18.87 -1.87 2.99
CA PHE A 292 18.17 -0.60 3.08
C PHE A 292 18.34 0.28 1.86
N PHE A 293 19.49 0.24 1.16
CA PHE A 293 19.67 1.06 -0.04
C PHE A 293 18.70 0.67 -1.15
N TYR A 294 18.50 -0.62 -1.38
CA TYR A 294 17.45 -1.10 -2.29
C TYR A 294 16.05 -0.69 -1.81
N TRP A 295 15.76 -0.91 -0.51
CA TRP A 295 14.46 -0.56 0.07
C TRP A 295 14.17 0.94 -0.11
N LEU A 296 15.12 1.82 0.18
CA LEU A 296 14.98 3.27 0.07
C LEU A 296 14.76 3.69 -1.38
N GLY A 297 15.55 3.19 -2.33
CA GLY A 297 15.36 3.48 -3.76
C GLY A 297 13.97 3.07 -4.26
N SER A 298 13.51 1.90 -3.82
CA SER A 298 12.17 1.39 -4.11
C SER A 298 11.05 2.23 -3.47
N SER A 299 11.20 2.60 -2.20
CA SER A 299 10.21 3.40 -1.45
C SER A 299 10.11 4.83 -1.96
N TRP A 300 11.24 5.49 -2.23
CA TRP A 300 11.29 6.87 -2.71
C TRP A 300 10.80 7.00 -4.14
N SER A 301 11.15 6.06 -5.02
CA SER A 301 10.57 6.02 -6.38
C SER A 301 9.06 5.77 -6.35
N SER A 302 8.56 4.92 -5.45
CA SER A 302 7.11 4.73 -5.25
C SER A 302 6.40 6.01 -4.77
N MET A 303 7.00 6.76 -3.85
CA MET A 303 6.46 8.06 -3.43
C MET A 303 6.49 9.07 -4.57
N ALA A 304 7.62 9.20 -5.27
CA ALA A 304 7.77 10.09 -6.42
C ALA A 304 6.73 9.78 -7.50
N GLN A 305 6.55 8.49 -7.83
CA GLN A 305 5.51 8.03 -8.73
C GLN A 305 4.13 8.46 -8.25
N THR A 306 3.81 8.28 -6.97
CA THR A 306 2.48 8.63 -6.45
C THR A 306 2.24 10.14 -6.45
N VAL A 307 3.25 10.95 -6.12
CA VAL A 307 3.20 12.41 -6.23
C VAL A 307 2.98 12.84 -7.70
N ALA A 308 3.76 12.29 -8.64
CA ALA A 308 3.58 12.56 -10.07
C ALA A 308 2.16 12.21 -10.53
N MET A 309 1.61 11.09 -10.06
CA MET A 309 0.28 10.60 -10.41
C MET A 309 -0.88 11.36 -9.74
N ASN A 310 -0.60 12.17 -8.73
CA ASN A 310 -1.53 13.12 -8.15
C ASN A 310 -1.53 14.46 -8.90
N ASN A 311 -0.45 14.77 -9.63
CA ASN A 311 -0.40 15.97 -10.47
C ASN A 311 -1.25 15.79 -11.74
N ASN A 312 -2.23 16.68 -11.95
CA ASN A 312 -3.11 16.64 -13.10
C ASN A 312 -2.40 16.89 -14.44
N ASP A 313 -1.35 17.70 -14.46
CA ASP A 313 -0.61 17.98 -15.69
C ASP A 313 0.18 16.75 -16.15
N PHE A 314 0.84 16.07 -15.20
CA PHE A 314 1.53 14.81 -15.48
C PHE A 314 0.55 13.76 -16.01
N ARG A 315 -0.62 13.62 -15.37
CA ARG A 315 -1.69 12.70 -15.83
C ARG A 315 -2.14 13.00 -17.25
N ARG A 316 -2.34 14.27 -17.61
CA ARG A 316 -2.72 14.67 -18.98
C ARG A 316 -1.66 14.27 -20.00
N ARG A 317 -0.37 14.49 -19.69
CA ARG A 317 0.75 14.13 -20.58
C ARG A 317 0.80 12.63 -20.89
N ILE A 318 0.43 11.79 -19.93
CA ILE A 318 0.40 10.32 -20.10
C ILE A 318 -1.00 9.77 -20.48
N GLY A 319 -1.91 10.63 -20.95
CA GLY A 319 -3.23 10.23 -21.44
C GLY A 319 -4.23 9.78 -20.36
N LEU A 320 -3.98 10.10 -19.09
CA LEU A 320 -4.88 9.80 -17.99
C LEU A 320 -5.82 10.96 -17.67
N LYS A 321 -7.06 10.63 -17.29
CA LYS A 321 -8.01 11.65 -16.82
C LYS A 321 -7.50 12.35 -15.56
N PRO A 322 -7.70 13.68 -15.44
CA PRO A 322 -7.42 14.42 -14.22
C PRO A 322 -8.11 13.79 -13.01
N ARG A 323 -7.45 13.89 -11.85
CA ARG A 323 -8.05 13.59 -10.57
C ARG A 323 -8.83 14.84 -10.14
N ILE A 324 -10.15 14.72 -10.10
CA ILE A 324 -10.99 15.74 -9.47
C ILE A 324 -10.85 15.50 -7.97
N THR A 325 -10.08 16.34 -7.30
CA THR A 325 -10.19 16.45 -5.84
C THR A 325 -11.55 17.12 -5.62
N GLU A 326 -12.58 16.33 -5.33
CA GLU A 326 -13.83 16.89 -4.80
C GLU A 326 -13.48 17.55 -3.46
N THR A 327 -13.13 18.82 -3.50
CA THR A 327 -13.53 19.76 -2.45
C THR A 327 -15.01 20.06 -2.68
N GLN A 328 -15.85 19.03 -2.68
CA GLN A 328 -17.27 19.22 -2.40
C GLN A 328 -17.43 18.81 -0.95
N SER A 329 -17.78 19.78 -0.12
CA SER A 329 -18.26 19.48 1.22
C SER A 329 -19.33 18.39 1.10
N PRO A 330 -19.36 17.38 1.98
CA PRO A 330 -20.41 16.35 1.99
C PRO A 330 -21.83 16.95 1.95
N ALA A 331 -21.99 18.21 2.39
CA ALA A 331 -23.21 18.99 2.30
C ALA A 331 -23.59 19.43 0.88
N GLU A 332 -22.63 19.78 0.02
CA GLU A 332 -22.88 20.20 -1.37
C GLU A 332 -23.18 18.99 -2.27
N ALA A 333 -22.48 17.87 -2.06
CA ALA A 333 -22.78 16.62 -2.73
C ALA A 333 -24.17 16.07 -2.34
N ALA A 334 -24.57 16.23 -1.08
CA ALA A 334 -25.92 15.92 -0.62
C ALA A 334 -26.98 16.88 -1.18
N ALA A 335 -26.67 18.18 -1.28
CA ALA A 335 -27.58 19.18 -1.86
C ALA A 335 -27.80 18.99 -3.37
N ALA A 336 -26.75 18.61 -4.11
CA ALA A 336 -26.83 18.28 -5.53
C ALA A 336 -27.62 16.97 -5.77
N MET A 337 -27.50 15.98 -4.88
CA MET A 337 -28.27 14.73 -4.92
C MET A 337 -29.76 14.94 -4.57
N LEU A 338 -30.09 15.98 -3.81
CA LEU A 338 -31.44 16.31 -3.37
C LEU A 338 -32.18 17.32 -4.27
N GLY A 339 -31.57 17.75 -5.39
CA GLY A 339 -32.24 18.52 -6.44
C GLY A 339 -32.97 19.77 -5.95
N LYS A 340 -32.27 20.71 -5.30
CA LYS A 340 -32.85 22.04 -5.06
C LYS A 340 -32.44 23.00 -6.18
N ALA A 341 -33.43 23.43 -6.96
CA ALA A 341 -33.33 24.64 -7.77
C ALA A 341 -33.00 25.85 -6.89
N PRO A 342 -32.22 26.83 -7.38
CA PRO A 342 -32.01 28.09 -6.67
C PRO A 342 -33.37 28.82 -6.54
N PRO A 343 -33.64 29.53 -5.44
CA PRO A 343 -34.88 30.29 -5.31
C PRO A 343 -34.88 31.42 -6.35
N ASP A 344 -35.87 31.38 -7.25
CA ASP A 344 -36.20 32.44 -8.19
C ASP A 344 -36.44 33.75 -7.43
N ALA A 345 -35.53 34.70 -7.60
CA ALA A 345 -35.70 36.07 -7.15
C ALA A 345 -36.35 36.90 -8.26
N THR A 346 -37.64 36.71 -8.53
CA THR A 346 -38.49 37.72 -9.19
C THR A 346 -39.98 37.34 -9.10
N GLY A 347 -40.77 38.17 -8.43
CA GLY A 347 -42.23 38.04 -8.36
C GLY A 347 -42.81 38.89 -7.25
N GLY A 348 -42.86 40.21 -7.47
CA GLY A 348 -43.31 41.19 -6.50
C GLY A 348 -44.82 41.18 -6.23
N ALA A 349 -45.19 41.73 -5.06
CA ALA A 349 -46.49 42.34 -4.83
C ALA A 349 -46.26 43.72 -4.22
N ALA A 350 -46.68 44.73 -4.98
CA ALA A 350 -46.70 46.13 -4.60
C ALA A 350 -47.73 46.38 -3.49
N ILE A 351 -47.39 47.22 -2.51
CA ILE A 351 -48.34 48.17 -1.91
C ILE A 351 -47.60 49.50 -1.70
N VAL A 352 -48.13 50.54 -2.31
CA VAL A 352 -47.71 51.95 -2.23
C VAL A 352 -48.82 52.76 -1.55
N ASN A 353 -48.41 53.78 -0.76
CA ASN A 353 -49.16 54.91 -0.18
C ASN A 353 -49.97 54.61 1.11
N THR A 354 -50.00 55.45 2.16
CA THR A 354 -49.94 56.92 2.31
C THR A 354 -49.49 57.39 3.72
N ALA A 355 -48.83 58.56 3.80
CA ALA A 355 -48.89 59.66 4.81
C ALA A 355 -48.91 59.35 6.34
N THR A 356 -48.13 60.00 7.20
CA THR A 356 -48.32 61.41 7.62
C THR A 356 -47.12 61.93 8.47
N THR A 357 -46.98 63.24 8.40
CA THR A 357 -45.98 64.23 8.84
C THR A 357 -45.82 64.47 10.36
N LYS A 358 -44.72 65.19 10.70
CA LYS A 358 -44.34 65.95 11.93
C LYS A 358 -43.72 65.12 13.07
N SER A 359 -42.77 65.55 13.90
CA SER A 359 -41.77 66.65 14.05
C SER A 359 -41.01 66.36 15.39
N PRO A 360 -39.96 67.11 15.79
CA PRO A 360 -38.82 66.59 16.58
C PRO A 360 -38.84 66.93 18.09
N GLN A 361 -37.82 66.43 18.81
CA GLN A 361 -37.32 66.74 20.19
C GLN A 361 -37.19 65.42 20.98
N GLN A 362 -36.09 65.09 21.65
CA GLN A 362 -34.97 65.85 22.21
C GLN A 362 -33.73 64.94 22.27
#